data_AF-A0A9P5GV37-F1
#
_entry.id   AF-A0A9P5GV37-F1
#
_cell.length_a   1.000
_cell.length_b   1.000
_cell.length_c   1.000
_cell.angle_alpha   90.00
_cell.angle_beta   90.00
_cell.angle_gamma   90.00
#
_symmetry.space_group_name_H-M   'P 1'
#
loop_
_entity.id
_entity.type
_entity.pdbx_description
1 polymer ?
#
loop_
_entity_poly.entity_id
_entity_poly.type
_entity_poly.pdbx_seq_one_letter_code
_entity_poly.pdbx_strand_id
1 'polypeptide(L)'
;MANEVDYGFGGLMDDPEDYYPPTPPHKEEMFTMQNGKHITLRLVGSSPTEAHIVWNGSKMVADFFEDEPARVRGRTVLELGAAAGLPSLVAAILGARKVVMTDYPDPEIVTVMQNNIDSCDETVEPRGRIAEVIHAMGFVWGADPVPLLARLNPGPAPDASTPAQEGSVERFDVLVLADLLFRHSEHGAMIKTIRETLRKTRDSVAYVFFTSYRPWKKEMDERFFDIAREQGFEVEQVSERRLDKPLFDNDPGDLDVQKMVRGFAVRWPAEACTHIMSAETPTSPYLSQLDRDGFVVIKAIVDRDRLEELRAASSTATELARGGGWPHVRTHLMNPELPGHEGFTQLYFSEAILGIVKQLLKCGDEHLVMELFNMLVRPEKDFELRWHRDDIPAEAMPQEEIERLGKPAYHAQYNFALWEDDSLIVVPGSHKRARTDVERNADPFEKKMPDQLIVKLDPGDIVFYNNNILHRGAYSARKERMTLHGSVGHVNGSNLRARNVLQHGVGSWVDKCAFGQLAGEERHRAEEMRQRLVQLGSESGQVGYSLQG
;
A
#
# COMPACT_ATOMS: atom_id res chain seq x y z
N MET A 1 14.83 21.04 59.01
CA MET A 1 13.69 21.65 58.27
C MET A 1 14.17 21.96 56.88
N ALA A 2 13.77 21.14 55.91
CA ALA A 2 13.77 21.49 54.50
C ALA A 2 12.35 21.14 54.04
N ASN A 3 11.55 22.17 53.75
CA ASN A 3 10.17 22.03 53.29
C ASN A 3 10.23 21.68 51.80
N GLU A 4 9.85 20.46 51.44
CA GLU A 4 9.39 20.16 50.08
C GLU A 4 8.04 20.83 49.87
N VAL A 5 7.97 21.70 48.88
CA VAL A 5 6.72 22.34 48.43
C VAL A 5 6.17 21.46 47.33
N ASP A 6 5.13 20.69 47.64
CA ASP A 6 4.32 19.96 46.67
C ASP A 6 3.50 20.97 45.86
N TYR A 7 3.91 21.22 44.62
CA TYR A 7 3.13 21.99 43.66
C TYR A 7 2.08 21.05 43.05
N GLY A 8 0.97 20.86 43.76
CA GLY A 8 -0.18 20.09 43.32
C GLY A 8 -0.73 20.59 41.97
N PHE A 9 -0.30 19.95 40.89
CA PHE A 9 -0.82 20.14 39.53
C PHE A 9 -1.92 19.13 39.17
N GLY A 10 -2.29 18.22 40.09
CA GLY A 10 -3.20 17.10 39.83
C GLY A 10 -4.69 17.43 39.69
N GLY A 11 -5.07 18.71 39.58
CA GLY A 11 -6.47 19.12 39.39
C GLY A 11 -6.64 20.40 38.57
N LEU A 12 -5.59 20.88 37.90
CA LEU A 12 -5.68 22.11 37.09
C LEU A 12 -6.11 21.84 35.63
N MET A 13 -6.31 20.57 35.26
CA MET A 13 -6.74 20.12 33.93
C MET A 13 -8.01 19.27 33.97
N ASP A 14 -8.69 19.19 35.11
CA ASP A 14 -10.02 18.57 35.17
C ASP A 14 -11.06 19.65 34.85
N ASP A 15 -11.77 19.45 33.75
CA ASP A 15 -12.94 20.25 33.42
C ASP A 15 -13.97 20.10 34.58
N PRO A 16 -14.58 21.19 35.08
CA PRO A 16 -15.59 21.09 36.14
C PRO A 16 -16.72 20.13 35.74
N GLU A 17 -17.35 19.45 36.70
CA GLU A 17 -18.40 18.42 36.46
C GLU A 17 -19.55 18.90 35.55
N ASP A 18 -19.72 20.22 35.43
CA ASP A 18 -20.77 20.88 34.64
C ASP A 18 -20.26 21.60 33.37
N TYR A 19 -18.99 21.39 32.97
CA TYR A 19 -18.36 22.13 31.86
C TYR A 19 -18.95 21.77 30.49
N TYR A 20 -19.32 20.50 30.30
CA TYR A 20 -20.08 20.05 29.14
C TYR A 20 -21.54 19.79 29.54
N PRO A 21 -22.52 20.15 28.70
CA PRO A 21 -23.88 19.66 28.90
C PRO A 21 -23.85 18.12 28.97
N PRO A 22 -24.64 17.49 29.86
CA PRO A 22 -24.62 16.04 30.02
C PRO A 22 -24.92 15.37 28.68
N THR A 23 -24.12 14.37 28.31
CA THR A 23 -24.36 13.58 27.10
C THR A 23 -25.79 13.07 27.14
N PRO A 24 -26.61 13.32 26.10
CA PRO A 24 -27.98 12.83 26.07
C PRO A 24 -28.01 11.32 26.33
N PRO A 25 -29.05 10.80 27.00
CA PRO A 25 -29.13 9.36 27.26
C PRO A 25 -29.18 8.58 25.94
N HIS A 26 -28.63 7.37 25.97
CA HIS A 26 -28.74 6.43 24.86
C HIS A 26 -30.21 6.20 24.47
N LYS A 27 -30.45 6.00 23.18
CA LYS A 27 -31.79 5.66 22.66
C LYS A 27 -31.80 4.19 22.27
N GLU A 28 -32.97 3.57 22.37
CA GLU A 28 -33.20 2.22 21.85
C GLU A 28 -34.21 2.29 20.71
N GLU A 29 -33.89 1.62 19.60
CA GLU A 29 -34.79 1.41 18.48
C GLU A 29 -34.93 -0.10 18.24
N MET A 30 -36.12 -0.57 17.92
CA MET A 30 -36.38 -1.98 17.63
C MET A 30 -36.59 -2.17 16.14
N PHE A 31 -35.78 -3.03 15.52
CA PHE A 31 -35.99 -3.51 14.16
C PHE A 31 -36.64 -4.90 14.21
N THR A 32 -37.60 -5.17 13.33
CA THR A 32 -38.23 -6.49 13.21
C THR A 32 -37.89 -7.09 11.87
N MET A 33 -37.14 -8.19 11.88
CA MET A 33 -36.84 -8.99 10.70
C MET A 33 -38.12 -9.56 10.08
N GLN A 34 -38.09 -9.92 8.81
CA GLN A 34 -39.25 -10.45 8.07
C GLN A 34 -39.78 -11.75 8.69
N ASN A 35 -38.91 -12.53 9.34
CA ASN A 35 -39.28 -13.75 10.07
C ASN A 35 -39.92 -13.48 11.46
N GLY A 36 -40.11 -12.21 11.84
CA GLY A 36 -40.68 -11.79 13.11
C GLY A 36 -39.68 -11.64 14.26
N LYS A 37 -38.39 -11.93 14.05
CA LYS A 37 -37.36 -11.75 15.07
C LYS A 37 -37.12 -10.26 15.33
N HIS A 38 -37.12 -9.87 16.60
CA HIS A 38 -36.77 -8.52 17.02
C HIS A 38 -35.25 -8.39 17.24
N ILE A 39 -34.70 -7.26 16.81
CA ILE A 39 -33.33 -6.80 17.09
C ILE A 39 -33.44 -5.46 17.79
N THR A 40 -32.99 -5.40 19.04
CA THR A 40 -32.90 -4.14 19.80
C THR A 40 -31.57 -3.48 19.51
N LEU A 41 -31.62 -2.23 19.07
CA LEU A 41 -30.46 -1.41 18.68
C LEU A 41 -30.32 -0.26 19.67
N ARG A 42 -29.24 -0.25 20.42
CA ARG A 42 -28.81 0.93 21.18
C ARG A 42 -28.12 1.91 20.25
N LEU A 43 -28.34 3.19 20.52
CA LEU A 43 -27.82 4.33 19.78
C LEU A 43 -27.13 5.27 20.78
N VAL A 44 -26.02 5.87 20.37
CA VAL A 44 -25.41 6.98 21.12
C VAL A 44 -26.40 8.14 21.25
N GLY A 45 -26.35 8.88 22.36
CA GLY A 45 -27.36 9.91 22.64
C GLY A 45 -27.28 11.12 21.72
N SER A 46 -26.09 11.46 21.26
CA SER A 46 -25.79 12.47 20.25
C SER A 46 -24.49 12.08 19.55
N SER A 47 -24.34 12.44 18.28
CA SER A 47 -23.09 12.19 17.57
C SER A 47 -22.89 13.18 16.41
N PRO A 48 -21.73 13.86 16.33
CA PRO A 48 -21.34 14.64 15.15
C PRO A 48 -21.17 13.79 13.89
N THR A 49 -21.02 12.46 14.06
CA THR A 49 -20.95 11.51 12.97
C THR A 49 -22.30 10.94 12.57
N GLU A 50 -23.39 11.42 13.18
CA GLU A 50 -24.77 10.99 12.90
C GLU A 50 -25.10 9.55 13.32
N ALA A 51 -24.31 8.99 14.25
CA ALA A 51 -24.46 7.61 14.76
C ALA A 51 -25.66 7.39 15.71
N HIS A 52 -26.49 8.41 15.92
CA HIS A 52 -27.61 8.39 16.87
C HIS A 52 -28.96 8.03 16.21
N ILE A 53 -28.94 7.55 14.96
CA ILE A 53 -30.11 7.25 14.12
C ILE A 53 -29.91 5.91 13.39
N VAL A 54 -30.97 5.10 13.26
CA VAL A 54 -30.99 3.97 12.33
C VAL A 54 -31.49 4.44 10.96
N TRP A 55 -30.54 4.65 10.05
CA TRP A 55 -30.74 5.23 8.72
C TRP A 55 -31.57 4.33 7.77
N ASN A 56 -32.22 4.92 6.77
CA ASN A 56 -33.13 4.18 5.87
C ASN A 56 -32.41 3.13 5.01
N GLY A 57 -31.22 3.47 4.52
CA GLY A 57 -30.32 2.58 3.80
C GLY A 57 -29.93 1.38 4.66
N SER A 58 -29.72 1.58 5.96
CA SER A 58 -29.41 0.49 6.91
C SER A 58 -30.55 -0.52 7.01
N LYS A 59 -31.79 -0.01 7.18
CA LYS A 59 -33.03 -0.84 7.19
C LYS A 59 -33.24 -1.54 5.85
N MET A 60 -32.99 -0.85 4.74
CA MET A 60 -33.16 -1.43 3.40
C MET A 60 -32.10 -2.50 3.09
N VAL A 61 -30.86 -2.35 3.55
CA VAL A 61 -29.83 -3.40 3.41
C VAL A 61 -30.21 -4.64 4.22
N ALA A 62 -30.77 -4.47 5.43
CA ALA A 62 -31.27 -5.59 6.22
C ALA A 62 -32.34 -6.39 5.45
N ASP A 63 -33.39 -5.72 4.97
CA ASP A 63 -34.42 -6.37 4.14
C ASP A 63 -33.82 -7.01 2.88
N PHE A 64 -32.89 -6.31 2.22
CA PHE A 64 -32.22 -6.78 1.01
C PHE A 64 -31.39 -8.05 1.27
N PHE A 65 -30.79 -8.23 2.45
CA PHE A 65 -30.15 -9.49 2.82
C PHE A 65 -31.15 -10.58 3.17
N GLU A 66 -32.28 -10.24 3.79
CA GLU A 66 -33.35 -11.20 4.10
C GLU A 66 -34.02 -11.76 2.84
N ASP A 67 -34.24 -10.92 1.82
CA ASP A 67 -34.84 -11.32 0.54
C ASP A 67 -33.99 -12.39 -0.17
N GLU A 68 -32.66 -12.36 -0.01
CA GLU A 68 -31.74 -13.34 -0.58
C GLU A 68 -30.56 -13.61 0.38
N PRO A 69 -30.72 -14.50 1.38
CA PRO A 69 -29.69 -14.74 2.40
C PRO A 69 -28.35 -15.26 1.84
N ALA A 70 -28.35 -15.83 0.63
CA ALA A 70 -27.15 -16.28 -0.07
C ALA A 70 -26.15 -15.14 -0.36
N ARG A 71 -26.60 -13.87 -0.33
CA ARG A 71 -25.75 -12.69 -0.46
C ARG A 71 -24.70 -12.58 0.63
N VAL A 72 -24.97 -13.10 1.83
CA VAL A 72 -24.08 -12.99 3.00
C VAL A 72 -23.76 -14.33 3.65
N ARG A 73 -24.58 -15.37 3.44
CA ARG A 73 -24.38 -16.69 4.05
C ARG A 73 -23.03 -17.30 3.64
N GLY A 74 -22.22 -17.67 4.63
CA GLY A 74 -20.89 -18.25 4.46
C GLY A 74 -19.81 -17.25 4.02
N ARG A 75 -20.15 -15.97 3.84
CA ARG A 75 -19.27 -14.93 3.31
C ARG A 75 -18.63 -14.08 4.41
N THR A 76 -17.55 -13.39 4.07
CA THR A 76 -16.92 -12.36 4.93
C THR A 76 -17.51 -10.99 4.62
N VAL A 77 -17.93 -10.26 5.66
CA VAL A 77 -18.65 -8.99 5.53
C VAL A 77 -17.90 -7.88 6.27
N LEU A 78 -17.75 -6.72 5.63
CA LEU A 78 -17.26 -5.48 6.25
C LEU A 78 -18.34 -4.40 6.15
N GLU A 79 -18.72 -3.82 7.28
CA GLU A 79 -19.61 -2.65 7.31
C GLU A 79 -18.80 -1.40 7.67
N LEU A 80 -18.93 -0.36 6.85
CA LEU A 80 -18.37 0.97 7.11
C LEU A 80 -19.45 1.89 7.66
N GLY A 81 -19.14 2.67 8.70
CA GLY A 81 -20.09 3.62 9.29
C GLY A 81 -21.33 2.92 9.87
N ALA A 82 -21.10 1.87 10.65
CA ALA A 82 -22.14 0.96 11.11
C ALA A 82 -23.09 1.58 12.15
N ALA A 83 -22.62 2.53 12.96
CA ALA A 83 -23.32 3.13 14.10
C ALA A 83 -23.96 2.08 15.03
N ALA A 84 -25.24 1.75 14.80
CA ALA A 84 -25.96 0.72 15.54
C ALA A 84 -25.63 -0.71 15.08
N GLY A 85 -25.13 -0.87 13.85
CA GLY A 85 -24.69 -2.14 13.29
C GLY A 85 -25.78 -3.05 12.74
N LEU A 86 -26.97 -2.52 12.43
CA LEU A 86 -28.12 -3.32 11.98
C LEU A 86 -27.77 -4.27 10.78
N PRO A 87 -27.13 -3.82 9.70
CA PRO A 87 -26.75 -4.67 8.57
C PRO A 87 -25.78 -5.78 8.98
N SER A 88 -24.76 -5.47 9.79
CA SER A 88 -23.83 -6.46 10.34
C SER A 88 -24.52 -7.52 11.19
N LEU A 89 -25.45 -7.11 12.08
CA LEU A 89 -26.22 -8.03 12.92
C LEU A 89 -27.09 -8.96 12.07
N VAL A 90 -27.82 -8.41 11.09
CA VAL A 90 -28.66 -9.19 10.18
C VAL A 90 -27.81 -10.14 9.34
N ALA A 91 -26.67 -9.70 8.82
CA ALA A 91 -25.75 -10.55 8.06
C ALA A 91 -25.25 -11.75 8.90
N ALA A 92 -24.88 -11.52 10.17
CA ALA A 92 -24.48 -12.59 11.07
C ALA A 92 -25.64 -13.55 11.39
N ILE A 93 -26.86 -13.03 11.64
CA ILE A 93 -28.05 -13.85 11.85
C ILE A 93 -28.29 -14.78 10.67
N LEU A 94 -28.20 -14.26 9.44
CA LEU A 94 -28.40 -14.98 8.18
C LEU A 94 -27.28 -15.97 7.83
N GLY A 95 -26.20 -15.98 8.62
CA GLY A 95 -25.14 -16.98 8.57
C GLY A 95 -23.88 -16.53 7.85
N ALA A 96 -23.53 -15.24 7.88
CA ALA A 96 -22.20 -14.79 7.50
C ALA A 96 -21.11 -15.55 8.28
N ARG A 97 -19.98 -15.84 7.61
CA ARG A 97 -18.85 -16.56 8.21
C ARG A 97 -18.08 -15.68 9.18
N LYS A 98 -17.87 -14.42 8.82
CA LYS A 98 -17.22 -13.41 9.63
C LYS A 98 -17.77 -12.04 9.28
N VAL A 99 -17.96 -11.19 10.28
CA VAL A 99 -18.40 -9.80 10.09
C VAL A 99 -17.47 -8.88 10.84
N VAL A 100 -17.00 -7.82 10.19
CA VAL A 100 -16.26 -6.74 10.82
C VAL A 100 -17.13 -5.49 10.72
N MET A 101 -17.62 -5.05 11.86
CA MET A 101 -18.53 -3.90 12.02
C MET A 101 -17.68 -2.70 12.42
N THR A 102 -17.66 -1.64 11.61
CA THR A 102 -16.76 -0.50 11.83
C THR A 102 -17.46 0.85 11.80
N ASP A 103 -16.97 1.75 12.63
CA ASP A 103 -17.32 3.17 12.61
C ASP A 103 -16.09 4.02 12.98
N TYR A 104 -16.23 5.35 13.02
CA TYR A 104 -15.18 6.25 13.50
C TYR A 104 -14.67 5.77 14.87
N PRO A 105 -13.36 5.87 15.17
CA PRO A 105 -12.74 5.36 16.40
C PRO A 105 -13.08 6.22 17.63
N ASP A 106 -14.37 6.37 17.89
CA ASP A 106 -14.94 6.96 19.09
C ASP A 106 -15.27 5.83 20.08
N PRO A 107 -14.75 5.87 21.33
CA PRO A 107 -14.99 4.83 22.33
C PRO A 107 -16.47 4.59 22.64
N GLU A 108 -17.32 5.61 22.60
CA GLU A 108 -18.75 5.49 22.89
C GLU A 108 -19.45 4.73 21.76
N ILE A 109 -19.16 5.06 20.50
CA ILE A 109 -19.71 4.37 19.33
C ILE A 109 -19.30 2.89 19.32
N VAL A 110 -18.01 2.61 19.55
CA VAL A 110 -17.50 1.23 19.58
C VAL A 110 -18.14 0.44 20.73
N THR A 111 -18.34 1.06 21.89
CA THR A 111 -19.03 0.44 23.03
C THR A 111 -20.49 0.13 22.71
N VAL A 112 -21.20 1.04 22.03
CA VAL A 112 -22.58 0.81 21.59
C VAL A 112 -22.66 -0.33 20.57
N MET A 113 -21.76 -0.38 19.59
CA MET A 113 -21.67 -1.50 18.64
C MET A 113 -21.49 -2.84 19.37
N GLN A 114 -20.58 -2.90 20.35
CA GLN A 114 -20.35 -4.12 21.13
C GLN A 114 -21.58 -4.51 21.96
N ASN A 115 -22.24 -3.55 22.62
CA ASN A 115 -23.47 -3.81 23.36
C ASN A 115 -24.58 -4.40 22.47
N ASN A 116 -24.69 -3.93 21.22
CA ASN A 116 -25.67 -4.44 20.27
C ASN A 116 -25.34 -5.87 19.80
N ILE A 117 -24.05 -6.18 19.60
CA ILE A 117 -23.57 -7.55 19.34
C ILE A 117 -23.96 -8.47 20.49
N ASP A 118 -23.63 -8.09 21.72
CA ASP A 118 -23.87 -8.88 22.92
C ASP A 118 -25.38 -9.11 23.13
N SER A 119 -26.19 -8.05 23.02
CA SER A 119 -27.65 -8.14 23.17
C SER A 119 -28.29 -8.99 22.07
N CYS A 120 -27.78 -8.91 20.84
CA CYS A 120 -28.26 -9.74 19.74
C CYS A 120 -27.92 -11.23 19.98
N ASP A 121 -26.72 -11.51 20.49
CA ASP A 121 -26.24 -12.86 20.81
C ASP A 121 -27.15 -13.59 21.80
N GLU A 122 -27.67 -12.89 22.81
CA GLU A 122 -28.61 -13.46 23.80
C GLU A 122 -29.94 -13.92 23.20
N THR A 123 -30.25 -13.50 21.98
CA THR A 123 -31.53 -13.77 21.32
C THR A 123 -31.43 -14.79 20.19
N VAL A 124 -30.26 -15.40 19.97
CA VAL A 124 -30.05 -16.42 18.94
C VAL A 124 -29.62 -17.75 19.55
N GLU A 125 -29.82 -18.83 18.79
CA GLU A 125 -29.36 -20.17 19.16
C GLU A 125 -28.38 -20.74 18.12
N PRO A 126 -27.26 -21.35 18.53
CA PRO A 126 -26.75 -21.36 19.91
C PRO A 126 -26.29 -19.97 20.36
N ARG A 127 -26.45 -19.67 21.66
CA ARG A 127 -25.84 -18.49 22.29
C ARG A 127 -24.31 -18.52 22.11
N GLY A 128 -23.69 -17.37 21.94
CA GLY A 128 -22.27 -17.18 21.64
C GLY A 128 -21.95 -17.04 20.15
N ARG A 129 -22.86 -17.49 19.27
CA ARG A 129 -22.62 -17.52 17.82
C ARG A 129 -22.41 -16.13 17.22
N ILE A 130 -23.17 -15.13 17.66
CA ILE A 130 -23.06 -13.77 17.10
C ILE A 130 -21.77 -13.11 17.58
N ALA A 131 -21.43 -13.27 18.86
CA ALA A 131 -20.20 -12.75 19.43
C ALA A 131 -18.92 -13.37 18.81
N GLU A 132 -18.98 -14.63 18.36
CA GLU A 132 -17.86 -15.27 17.65
C GLU A 132 -17.67 -14.73 16.21
N VAL A 133 -18.79 -14.45 15.55
CA VAL A 133 -18.86 -14.06 14.13
C VAL A 133 -18.56 -12.58 13.92
N ILE A 134 -19.07 -11.69 14.77
CA ILE A 134 -18.98 -10.23 14.60
C ILE A 134 -17.88 -9.63 15.46
N HIS A 135 -17.08 -8.73 14.87
CA HIS A 135 -16.04 -7.95 15.54
C HIS A 135 -16.34 -6.46 15.36
N ALA A 136 -16.63 -5.74 16.44
CA ALA A 136 -16.74 -4.28 16.43
C ALA A 136 -15.36 -3.62 16.58
N MET A 137 -15.06 -2.61 15.77
CA MET A 137 -13.84 -1.81 15.93
C MET A 137 -13.92 -0.43 15.28
N GLY A 138 -13.09 0.49 15.77
CA GLY A 138 -12.89 1.79 15.14
C GLY A 138 -12.09 1.68 13.83
N PHE A 139 -12.50 2.41 12.81
CA PHE A 139 -11.81 2.52 11.52
C PHE A 139 -12.09 3.88 10.87
N VAL A 140 -11.03 4.55 10.44
CA VAL A 140 -11.13 5.77 9.64
C VAL A 140 -11.12 5.40 8.17
N TRP A 141 -12.11 5.85 7.39
CA TRP A 141 -12.19 5.55 5.97
C TRP A 141 -10.90 5.94 5.25
N GLY A 142 -10.37 5.05 4.41
CA GLY A 142 -9.14 5.24 3.66
C GLY A 142 -7.85 5.08 4.48
N ALA A 143 -7.92 4.76 5.78
CA ALA A 143 -6.76 4.36 6.57
C ALA A 143 -6.24 2.96 6.15
N ASP A 144 -5.09 2.57 6.71
CA ASP A 144 -4.48 1.25 6.45
C ASP A 144 -5.46 0.10 6.79
N PRO A 145 -5.78 -0.80 5.83
CA PRO A 145 -6.73 -1.90 6.03
C PRO A 145 -6.16 -3.07 6.85
N VAL A 146 -4.86 -3.11 7.16
CA VAL A 146 -4.22 -4.24 7.86
C VAL A 146 -4.99 -4.69 9.12
N PRO A 147 -5.43 -3.79 10.02
CA PRO A 147 -6.20 -4.19 11.20
C PRO A 147 -7.56 -4.85 10.87
N LEU A 148 -8.20 -4.48 9.76
CA LEU A 148 -9.45 -5.08 9.30
C LEU A 148 -9.21 -6.49 8.76
N LEU A 149 -8.21 -6.64 7.90
CA LEU A 149 -7.88 -7.92 7.26
C LEU A 149 -7.37 -8.96 8.26
N ALA A 150 -6.67 -8.50 9.31
CA ALA A 150 -6.24 -9.37 10.42
C ALA A 150 -7.42 -10.05 11.14
N ARG A 151 -8.63 -9.49 11.11
CA ARG A 151 -9.83 -10.11 11.71
C ARG A 151 -10.37 -11.30 10.94
N LEU A 152 -10.02 -11.44 9.66
CA LEU A 152 -10.43 -12.57 8.82
C LEU A 152 -9.56 -13.80 9.07
N ASN A 153 -8.30 -13.59 9.44
CA ASN A 153 -7.34 -14.65 9.76
C ASN A 153 -6.87 -14.54 11.23
N PRO A 154 -7.68 -14.94 12.21
CA PRO A 154 -7.25 -15.03 13.60
C PRO A 154 -6.36 -16.27 13.78
N GLY A 155 -5.19 -16.28 13.14
CA GLY A 155 -4.09 -17.13 13.58
C GLY A 155 -3.65 -16.71 14.98
N PRO A 156 -2.84 -17.52 15.69
CA PRO A 156 -2.23 -17.05 16.94
C PRO A 156 -1.59 -15.69 16.69
N ALA A 157 -1.76 -14.75 17.64
CA ALA A 157 -0.94 -13.55 17.66
C ALA A 157 0.51 -13.98 17.39
N PRO A 158 1.22 -13.36 16.43
CA PRO A 158 2.50 -13.87 16.00
C PRO A 158 3.40 -14.03 17.23
N ASP A 159 3.78 -15.28 17.54
CA ASP A 159 4.95 -15.48 18.37
C ASP A 159 6.14 -14.93 17.56
N ALA A 160 7.10 -14.32 18.24
CA ALA A 160 8.27 -13.72 17.59
C ALA A 160 9.22 -14.75 16.92
N SER A 161 8.82 -16.02 16.83
CA SER A 161 9.64 -17.16 16.39
C SER A 161 9.07 -17.92 15.18
N THR A 162 7.86 -17.60 14.72
CA THR A 162 7.21 -18.31 13.61
C THR A 162 6.89 -17.33 12.48
N PRO A 163 7.60 -17.37 11.34
CA PRO A 163 7.31 -16.49 10.22
C PRO A 163 5.89 -16.75 9.71
N ALA A 164 5.07 -15.70 9.65
CA ALA A 164 3.80 -15.77 8.94
C ALA A 164 4.07 -16.18 7.50
N GLN A 165 3.48 -17.28 7.04
CA GLN A 165 3.53 -17.66 5.63
C GLN A 165 2.89 -16.54 4.82
N GLU A 166 3.62 -15.98 3.84
CA GLU A 166 3.07 -15.10 2.80
C GLU A 166 2.15 -15.92 1.87
N GLY A 167 0.99 -16.30 2.38
CA GLY A 167 -0.10 -16.95 1.67
C GLY A 167 -1.36 -16.11 1.84
N SER A 168 -1.73 -15.36 0.80
CA SER A 168 -3.01 -14.67 0.60
C SER A 168 -3.68 -14.09 1.86
N VAL A 169 -3.43 -12.82 2.18
CA VAL A 169 -4.26 -12.09 3.16
C VAL A 169 -5.71 -12.12 2.66
N GLU A 170 -6.57 -12.80 3.42
CA GLU A 170 -8.00 -12.93 3.11
C GLU A 170 -8.66 -11.55 3.09
N ARG A 171 -9.62 -11.36 2.18
CA ARG A 171 -10.34 -10.11 1.94
C ARG A 171 -11.84 -10.35 2.07
N PHE A 172 -12.62 -9.27 2.13
CA PHE A 172 -14.06 -9.36 2.33
C PHE A 172 -14.78 -9.69 1.02
N ASP A 173 -15.72 -10.64 1.07
CA ASP A 173 -16.58 -10.94 -0.07
C ASP A 173 -17.67 -9.86 -0.24
N VAL A 174 -18.14 -9.27 0.86
CA VAL A 174 -19.22 -8.27 0.88
C VAL A 174 -18.81 -7.05 1.69
N LEU A 175 -18.99 -5.86 1.12
CA LEU A 175 -18.90 -4.59 1.83
C LEU A 175 -20.29 -3.94 1.93
N VAL A 176 -20.55 -3.22 3.02
CA VAL A 176 -21.80 -2.46 3.23
C VAL A 176 -21.47 -1.01 3.54
N LEU A 177 -22.08 -0.10 2.77
CA LEU A 177 -22.08 1.33 3.00
C LEU A 177 -23.55 1.79 2.99
N ALA A 178 -24.10 2.11 4.17
CA ALA A 178 -25.48 2.53 4.33
C ALA A 178 -25.55 4.01 4.72
N ASP A 179 -26.14 4.84 3.86
CA ASP A 179 -26.35 6.29 4.06
C ASP A 179 -25.08 7.11 4.36
N LEU A 180 -23.94 6.74 3.75
CA LEU A 180 -22.66 7.43 3.98
C LEU A 180 -22.35 8.55 2.97
N LEU A 181 -23.10 8.64 1.86
CA LEU A 181 -22.73 9.46 0.70
C LEU A 181 -22.83 10.98 0.95
N PHE A 182 -23.43 11.41 2.05
CA PHE A 182 -23.58 12.83 2.37
C PHE A 182 -22.26 13.54 2.70
N ARG A 183 -21.19 12.79 3.03
CA ARG A 183 -19.83 13.33 3.23
C ARG A 183 -19.02 13.28 1.93
N HIS A 184 -19.30 14.24 1.04
CA HIS A 184 -18.69 14.31 -0.29
C HIS A 184 -17.15 14.33 -0.29
N SER A 185 -16.51 14.92 0.72
CA SER A 185 -15.04 14.94 0.86
C SER A 185 -14.45 13.54 1.05
N GLU A 186 -15.23 12.61 1.61
CA GLU A 186 -14.75 11.28 2.00
C GLU A 186 -15.01 10.20 0.94
N HIS A 187 -15.64 10.56 -0.19
CA HIS A 187 -15.94 9.60 -1.26
C HIS A 187 -14.69 8.85 -1.74
N GLY A 188 -13.59 9.57 -1.96
CA GLY A 188 -12.31 8.96 -2.35
C GLY A 188 -11.75 8.01 -1.28
N ALA A 189 -11.87 8.35 -0.01
CA ALA A 189 -11.40 7.52 1.10
C ALA A 189 -12.23 6.24 1.26
N MET A 190 -13.55 6.33 1.09
CA MET A 190 -14.43 5.16 1.05
C MET A 190 -14.12 4.24 -0.13
N ILE A 191 -13.89 4.79 -1.33
CA ILE A 191 -13.53 4.00 -2.53
C ILE A 191 -12.16 3.35 -2.38
N LYS A 192 -11.19 4.06 -1.80
CA LYS A 192 -9.89 3.48 -1.42
C LYS A 192 -10.09 2.27 -0.50
N THR A 193 -10.94 2.40 0.53
CA THR A 193 -11.26 1.28 1.43
C THR A 193 -11.87 0.11 0.68
N ILE A 194 -12.85 0.34 -0.21
CA ILE A 194 -13.45 -0.70 -1.04
C ILE A 194 -12.37 -1.43 -1.84
N ARG A 195 -11.51 -0.69 -2.54
CA ARG A 195 -10.41 -1.25 -3.33
C ARG A 195 -9.45 -2.10 -2.52
N GLU A 196 -9.10 -1.63 -1.33
CA GLU A 196 -8.08 -2.24 -0.48
C GLU A 196 -8.60 -3.37 0.41
N THR A 197 -9.92 -3.58 0.50
CA THR A 197 -10.50 -4.61 1.38
C THR A 197 -11.44 -5.57 0.68
N LEU A 198 -12.06 -5.18 -0.46
CA LEU A 198 -12.93 -6.05 -1.24
C LEU A 198 -12.12 -7.11 -1.98
N ARG A 199 -12.52 -8.37 -1.83
CA ARG A 199 -11.91 -9.50 -2.52
C ARG A 199 -12.11 -9.35 -4.04
N LYS A 200 -11.08 -9.67 -4.82
CA LYS A 200 -11.08 -9.52 -6.29
C LYS A 200 -11.73 -10.71 -7.00
N THR A 201 -13.00 -10.97 -6.74
CA THR A 201 -13.75 -12.03 -7.45
C THR A 201 -15.04 -11.49 -8.03
N ARG A 202 -15.60 -12.21 -9.02
CA ARG A 202 -16.88 -11.84 -9.64
C ARG A 202 -18.04 -11.79 -8.65
N ASP A 203 -17.95 -12.64 -7.63
CA ASP A 203 -19.00 -12.77 -6.62
C ASP A 203 -18.86 -11.76 -5.47
N SER A 204 -17.75 -11.01 -5.43
CA SER A 204 -17.50 -10.00 -4.40
C SER A 204 -18.10 -8.66 -4.78
N VAL A 205 -18.72 -7.98 -3.82
CA VAL A 205 -19.51 -6.78 -4.06
C VAL A 205 -19.51 -5.83 -2.86
N ALA A 206 -19.44 -4.52 -3.12
CA ALA A 206 -19.79 -3.51 -2.14
C ALA A 206 -21.22 -3.00 -2.41
N TYR A 207 -22.12 -3.21 -1.45
CA TYR A 207 -23.48 -2.72 -1.49
C TYR A 207 -23.54 -1.31 -0.88
N VAL A 208 -23.95 -0.35 -1.69
CA VAL A 208 -24.05 1.06 -1.32
C VAL A 208 -25.51 1.48 -1.39
N PHE A 209 -26.14 1.68 -0.24
CA PHE A 209 -27.53 2.08 -0.14
C PHE A 209 -27.60 3.47 0.45
N PHE A 210 -28.35 4.38 -0.16
CA PHE A 210 -28.46 5.74 0.34
C PHE A 210 -29.80 6.40 -0.02
N THR A 211 -30.12 7.42 0.76
CA THR A 211 -31.18 8.40 0.51
C THR A 211 -30.53 9.78 0.40
N SER A 212 -30.88 10.56 -0.62
CA SER A 212 -30.46 11.96 -0.70
C SER A 212 -31.33 12.85 0.18
N TYR A 213 -31.03 12.88 1.49
CA TYR A 213 -31.74 13.71 2.47
C TYR A 213 -31.67 15.21 2.19
N ARG A 214 -30.68 15.65 1.41
CA ARG A 214 -30.55 17.02 0.90
C ARG A 214 -30.73 16.99 -0.61
N PRO A 215 -31.96 17.11 -1.14
CA PRO A 215 -32.22 16.88 -2.57
C PRO A 215 -31.38 17.75 -3.52
N TRP A 216 -31.04 18.98 -3.11
CA TRP A 216 -30.18 19.89 -3.88
C TRP A 216 -28.69 19.45 -3.94
N LYS A 217 -28.29 18.44 -3.17
CA LYS A 217 -26.95 17.84 -3.16
C LYS A 217 -26.93 16.43 -3.78
N LYS A 218 -28.05 15.97 -4.33
CA LYS A 218 -28.18 14.63 -4.93
C LYS A 218 -27.07 14.33 -5.94
N GLU A 219 -26.77 15.27 -6.84
CA GLU A 219 -25.69 15.08 -7.83
C GLU A 219 -24.32 14.92 -7.17
N MET A 220 -24.08 15.62 -6.04
CA MET A 220 -22.85 15.46 -5.27
C MET A 220 -22.81 14.13 -4.52
N ASP A 221 -23.94 13.63 -4.03
CA ASP A 221 -24.03 12.29 -3.43
C ASP A 221 -23.72 11.21 -4.49
N GLU A 222 -24.32 11.34 -5.68
CA GLU A 222 -24.17 10.40 -6.81
C GLU A 222 -22.77 10.41 -7.44
N ARG A 223 -22.00 11.50 -7.27
CA ARG A 223 -20.60 11.60 -7.71
C ARG A 223 -19.71 10.48 -7.14
N PHE A 224 -20.08 9.89 -6.00
CA PHE A 224 -19.43 8.70 -5.46
C PHE A 224 -19.27 7.60 -6.52
N PHE A 225 -20.32 7.36 -7.31
CA PHE A 225 -20.32 6.30 -8.32
C PHE A 225 -19.46 6.64 -9.53
N ASP A 226 -19.34 7.93 -9.87
CA ASP A 226 -18.44 8.37 -10.93
C ASP A 226 -16.98 8.17 -10.51
N ILE A 227 -16.64 8.55 -9.27
CA ILE A 227 -15.31 8.29 -8.72
C ILE A 227 -15.04 6.77 -8.67
N ALA A 228 -16.04 5.94 -8.33
CA ALA A 228 -15.87 4.49 -8.32
C ALA A 228 -15.57 3.95 -9.73
N ARG A 229 -16.25 4.46 -10.77
CA ARG A 229 -15.97 4.10 -12.18
C ARG A 229 -14.61 4.58 -12.65
N GLU A 230 -14.23 5.81 -12.32
CA GLU A 230 -12.89 6.35 -12.58
C GLU A 230 -11.79 5.51 -11.91
N GLN A 231 -12.11 4.91 -10.76
CA GLN A 231 -11.27 3.97 -10.04
C GLN A 231 -11.45 2.51 -10.52
N GLY A 232 -12.04 2.29 -11.70
CA GLY A 232 -12.06 0.99 -12.37
C GLY A 232 -13.08 -0.02 -11.83
N PHE A 233 -14.10 0.42 -11.09
CA PHE A 233 -15.20 -0.45 -10.69
C PHE A 233 -16.38 -0.38 -11.66
N GLU A 234 -17.10 -1.50 -11.79
CA GLU A 234 -18.44 -1.52 -12.36
C GLU A 234 -19.45 -1.11 -11.30
N VAL A 235 -20.42 -0.27 -11.67
CA VAL A 235 -21.49 0.20 -10.78
C VAL A 235 -22.84 -0.08 -11.42
N GLU A 236 -23.67 -0.84 -10.70
CA GLU A 236 -25.01 -1.25 -11.13
C GLU A 236 -26.03 -0.87 -10.05
N GLN A 237 -27.17 -0.29 -10.44
CA GLN A 237 -28.29 -0.10 -9.50
C GLN A 237 -29.03 -1.43 -9.34
N VAL A 238 -29.07 -1.95 -8.12
CA VAL A 238 -29.64 -3.27 -7.81
C VAL A 238 -30.94 -3.21 -7.03
N SER A 239 -31.28 -2.04 -6.48
CA SER A 239 -32.52 -1.86 -5.73
C SER A 239 -32.97 -0.41 -5.72
N GLU A 240 -34.27 -0.22 -5.56
CA GLU A 240 -34.92 1.07 -5.37
C GLU A 240 -36.20 0.86 -4.59
N ARG A 241 -36.44 1.70 -3.58
CA ARG A 241 -37.66 1.66 -2.79
C ARG A 241 -38.08 3.07 -2.41
N ARG A 242 -39.34 3.37 -2.70
CA ARG A 242 -40.00 4.57 -2.21
C ARG A 242 -40.65 4.29 -0.87
N LEU A 243 -40.32 5.10 0.14
CA LEU A 243 -40.91 5.06 1.47
C LEU A 243 -42.22 5.86 1.53
N ASP A 244 -43.10 5.49 2.46
CA ASP A 244 -44.36 6.21 2.67
C ASP A 244 -44.13 7.64 3.19
N LYS A 245 -43.15 7.78 4.09
CA LYS A 245 -42.76 9.04 4.74
C LYS A 245 -41.25 9.26 4.69
N PRO A 246 -40.77 10.52 4.68
CA PRO A 246 -39.33 10.79 4.81
C PRO A 246 -38.84 10.41 6.22
N LEU A 247 -37.52 10.34 6.40
CA LEU A 247 -36.93 10.07 7.72
C LEU A 247 -37.13 11.26 8.68
N PHE A 248 -37.02 12.49 8.17
CA PHE A 248 -37.16 13.72 8.93
C PHE A 248 -38.41 14.48 8.51
N ASP A 249 -39.21 14.89 9.49
CA ASP A 249 -40.41 15.68 9.26
C ASP A 249 -40.04 17.15 8.97
N ASN A 250 -40.62 17.73 7.92
CA ASN A 250 -40.45 19.13 7.50
C ASN A 250 -39.04 19.52 7.01
N ASP A 251 -38.20 18.54 6.62
CA ASP A 251 -36.93 18.84 5.95
C ASP A 251 -37.16 19.50 4.58
N PRO A 252 -36.42 20.57 4.23
CA PRO A 252 -36.63 21.29 2.99
C PRO A 252 -36.25 20.45 1.76
N GLY A 253 -36.86 20.74 0.61
CA GLY A 253 -36.54 20.13 -0.67
C GLY A 253 -37.61 19.16 -1.18
N ASP A 254 -37.25 18.41 -2.23
CA ASP A 254 -38.14 17.45 -2.87
C ASP A 254 -38.35 16.21 -2.00
N LEU A 255 -39.59 16.04 -1.51
CA LEU A 255 -40.00 14.90 -0.69
C LEU A 255 -39.91 13.58 -1.44
N ASP A 256 -40.04 13.57 -2.76
CA ASP A 256 -39.93 12.35 -3.55
C ASP A 256 -38.50 11.82 -3.52
N VAL A 257 -37.51 12.72 -3.54
CA VAL A 257 -36.08 12.38 -3.40
C VAL A 257 -35.77 11.90 -1.98
N GLN A 258 -36.28 12.58 -0.95
CA GLN A 258 -36.06 12.20 0.45
C GLN A 258 -36.74 10.88 0.85
N LYS A 259 -37.75 10.43 0.09
CA LYS A 259 -38.42 9.14 0.28
C LYS A 259 -37.80 8.02 -0.55
N MET A 260 -36.86 8.35 -1.44
CA MET A 260 -36.28 7.37 -2.35
C MET A 260 -34.98 6.82 -1.77
N VAL A 261 -34.99 5.53 -1.43
CA VAL A 261 -33.79 4.80 -1.05
C VAL A 261 -33.33 4.00 -2.27
N ARG A 262 -32.08 4.19 -2.68
CA ARG A 262 -31.50 3.49 -3.84
C ARG A 262 -30.31 2.65 -3.40
N GLY A 263 -30.25 1.44 -3.94
CA GLY A 263 -29.20 0.46 -3.68
C GLY A 263 -28.38 0.22 -4.92
N PHE A 264 -27.07 0.30 -4.79
CA PHE A 264 -26.10 0.06 -5.84
C PHE A 264 -25.13 -1.05 -5.45
N ALA A 265 -24.68 -1.80 -6.43
CA ALA A 265 -23.60 -2.76 -6.29
C ALA A 265 -22.38 -2.23 -7.04
N VAL A 266 -21.27 -2.11 -6.31
CA VAL A 266 -19.95 -1.75 -6.83
C VAL A 266 -19.11 -3.02 -6.87
N ARG A 267 -18.64 -3.41 -8.06
CA ARG A 267 -17.93 -4.67 -8.30
C ARG A 267 -16.69 -4.47 -9.13
N TRP A 268 -15.74 -5.39 -8.98
CA TRP A 268 -14.63 -5.50 -9.91
C TRP A 268 -15.12 -5.91 -11.29
N PRO A 269 -14.60 -5.31 -12.37
CA PRO A 269 -14.95 -5.71 -13.72
C PRO A 269 -14.54 -7.15 -14.00
N ALA A 270 -15.18 -7.76 -15.01
CA ALA A 270 -14.93 -9.15 -15.38
C ALA A 270 -13.45 -9.45 -15.57
N GLU A 271 -12.78 -8.56 -16.30
CA GLU A 271 -11.37 -8.62 -16.65
C GLU A 271 -10.50 -8.60 -15.39
N ALA A 272 -10.84 -7.75 -14.40
CA ALA A 272 -10.14 -7.68 -13.13
C ALA A 272 -10.33 -8.93 -12.23
N CYS A 273 -11.40 -9.69 -12.44
CA CYS A 273 -11.70 -10.91 -11.68
C CYS A 273 -11.18 -12.19 -12.33
N THR A 274 -11.01 -12.21 -13.66
CA THR A 274 -10.47 -13.36 -14.41
C THR A 274 -9.02 -13.69 -14.08
N HIS A 275 -8.34 -12.83 -13.33
CA HIS A 275 -7.02 -13.11 -12.76
C HIS A 275 -7.06 -13.93 -11.46
N ILE A 276 -8.23 -14.40 -11.01
CA ILE A 276 -8.39 -15.25 -9.82
C ILE A 276 -9.19 -16.53 -10.12
N MET A 277 -8.69 -17.35 -11.04
CA MET A 277 -8.86 -18.81 -10.98
C MET A 277 -7.47 -19.41 -11.00
N SER A 278 -7.01 -19.92 -9.85
CA SER A 278 -5.79 -20.72 -9.68
C SER A 278 -4.64 -20.36 -10.63
N ALA A 279 -4.06 -19.20 -10.40
CA ALA A 279 -2.67 -18.94 -10.67
C ALA A 279 -2.27 -18.08 -9.47
N GLU A 280 -1.34 -18.47 -8.61
CA GLU A 280 -0.01 -17.86 -8.70
C GLU A 280 0.00 -16.96 -9.93
N THR A 281 -0.23 -15.63 -9.81
CA THR A 281 0.23 -14.70 -10.85
C THR A 281 1.59 -15.26 -11.20
N PRO A 282 1.83 -15.87 -12.38
CA PRO A 282 2.98 -16.75 -12.55
C PRO A 282 4.12 -15.87 -12.14
N THR A 283 4.68 -16.16 -10.95
CA THR A 283 5.45 -15.18 -10.21
C THR A 283 6.47 -14.77 -11.24
N SER A 284 6.42 -13.49 -11.69
CA SER A 284 7.07 -13.10 -12.97
C SER A 284 8.37 -13.86 -13.03
N PRO A 285 8.72 -14.57 -14.12
CA PRO A 285 9.89 -15.45 -14.09
C PRO A 285 11.11 -14.72 -13.49
N TYR A 286 11.17 -13.40 -13.66
CA TYR A 286 12.09 -12.50 -12.99
C TYR A 286 11.91 -12.36 -11.48
N LEU A 287 10.71 -12.08 -10.98
CA LEU A 287 10.42 -12.05 -9.54
C LEU A 287 10.62 -13.42 -8.89
N SER A 288 10.21 -14.52 -9.52
CA SER A 288 10.44 -15.89 -9.03
C SER A 288 11.93 -16.13 -8.83
N GLN A 289 12.72 -15.72 -9.82
CA GLN A 289 14.16 -15.88 -9.79
C GLN A 289 14.80 -14.95 -8.76
N LEU A 290 14.37 -13.70 -8.67
CA LEU A 290 14.81 -12.75 -7.64
C LEU A 290 14.48 -13.28 -6.24
N ASP A 291 13.30 -13.82 -6.03
CA ASP A 291 12.88 -14.41 -4.76
C ASP A 291 13.72 -15.64 -4.42
N ARG A 292 13.97 -16.53 -5.39
CA ARG A 292 14.73 -17.76 -5.15
C ARG A 292 16.22 -17.47 -4.94
N ASP A 293 16.83 -16.73 -5.85
CA ASP A 293 18.29 -16.60 -5.97
C ASP A 293 18.80 -15.28 -5.34
N GLY A 294 17.93 -14.29 -5.16
CA GLY A 294 18.28 -12.95 -4.69
C GLY A 294 18.75 -12.03 -5.82
N PHE A 295 18.78 -12.52 -7.05
CA PHE A 295 19.04 -11.76 -8.26
C PHE A 295 18.38 -12.42 -9.49
N VAL A 296 18.23 -11.66 -10.57
CA VAL A 296 17.71 -12.10 -11.87
C VAL A 296 18.50 -11.40 -12.97
N VAL A 297 18.93 -12.16 -13.98
CA VAL A 297 19.60 -11.63 -15.18
C VAL A 297 18.62 -11.67 -16.36
N ILE A 298 18.41 -10.53 -17.00
CA ILE A 298 17.62 -10.39 -18.22
C ILE A 298 18.59 -10.09 -19.37
N LYS A 299 18.47 -10.89 -20.43
CA LYS A 299 19.40 -10.86 -21.55
C LYS A 299 19.01 -9.80 -22.58
N ALA A 300 20.00 -9.04 -23.06
CA ALA A 300 19.86 -8.12 -24.19
C ALA A 300 18.60 -7.21 -24.14
N ILE A 301 18.50 -6.34 -23.12
CA ILE A 301 17.31 -5.50 -22.91
C ILE A 301 17.15 -4.35 -23.91
N VAL A 302 18.18 -4.08 -24.69
CA VAL A 302 18.20 -3.10 -25.77
C VAL A 302 18.77 -3.74 -27.03
N ASP A 303 18.41 -3.20 -28.19
CA ASP A 303 19.03 -3.62 -29.45
C ASP A 303 20.49 -3.15 -29.57
N ARG A 304 21.14 -3.62 -30.64
CA ARG A 304 22.57 -3.36 -30.87
C ARG A 304 22.85 -1.88 -31.11
N ASP A 305 22.01 -1.19 -31.87
CA ASP A 305 22.26 0.22 -32.22
C ASP A 305 22.16 1.07 -30.95
N ARG A 306 21.14 0.81 -30.12
CA ARG A 306 21.00 1.45 -28.83
C ARG A 306 22.14 1.13 -27.86
N LEU A 307 22.64 -0.10 -27.86
CA LEU A 307 23.81 -0.47 -27.06
C LEU A 307 25.05 0.33 -27.47
N GLU A 308 25.29 0.51 -28.77
CA GLU A 308 26.44 1.29 -29.27
C GLU A 308 26.30 2.79 -28.96
N GLU A 309 25.08 3.35 -29.05
CA GLU A 309 24.81 4.73 -28.63
C GLU A 309 25.16 4.94 -27.14
N LEU A 310 24.71 4.02 -26.28
CA LEU A 310 24.97 4.09 -24.84
C LEU A 310 26.46 3.90 -24.54
N ARG A 311 27.17 3.02 -25.27
CA ARG A 311 28.63 2.88 -25.17
C ARG A 311 29.35 4.18 -25.52
N ALA A 312 28.96 4.85 -26.58
CA ALA A 312 29.56 6.12 -27.01
C ALA A 312 29.32 7.22 -25.96
N ALA A 313 28.09 7.35 -25.45
CA ALA A 313 27.75 8.29 -24.39
C ALA A 313 28.52 8.00 -23.08
N SER A 314 28.58 6.72 -22.67
CA SER A 314 29.31 6.30 -21.47
C SER A 314 30.81 6.49 -21.58
N SER A 315 31.41 6.27 -22.75
CA SER A 315 32.83 6.52 -22.99
C SER A 315 33.14 8.02 -22.89
N THR A 316 32.32 8.85 -23.53
CA THR A 316 32.42 10.32 -23.47
C THR A 316 32.33 10.82 -22.03
N ALA A 317 31.32 10.36 -21.27
CA ALA A 317 31.14 10.72 -19.87
C ALA A 317 32.32 10.28 -18.99
N THR A 318 32.89 9.10 -19.25
CA THR A 318 34.05 8.59 -18.51
C THR A 318 35.31 9.39 -18.82
N GLU A 319 35.55 9.75 -20.08
CA GLU A 319 36.68 10.58 -20.50
C GLU A 319 36.59 11.99 -19.92
N LEU A 320 35.40 12.61 -19.95
CA LEU A 320 35.15 13.90 -19.32
C LEU A 320 35.41 13.86 -17.82
N ALA A 321 34.93 12.82 -17.12
CA ALA A 321 35.17 12.65 -15.69
C ALA A 321 36.67 12.48 -15.37
N ARG A 322 37.39 11.65 -16.13
CA ARG A 322 38.84 11.45 -15.95
C ARG A 322 39.66 12.70 -16.28
N GLY A 323 39.22 13.48 -17.26
CA GLY A 323 39.82 14.75 -17.64
C GLY A 323 39.47 15.92 -16.72
N GLY A 324 38.60 15.72 -15.72
CA GLY A 324 38.12 16.78 -14.82
C GLY A 324 37.05 17.70 -15.41
N GLY A 325 36.57 17.42 -16.62
CA GLY A 325 35.48 18.16 -17.29
C GLY A 325 34.07 17.78 -16.80
N TRP A 326 33.95 16.72 -15.99
CA TRP A 326 32.71 16.34 -15.31
C TRP A 326 32.96 16.18 -13.80
N PRO A 327 32.50 17.13 -12.95
CA PRO A 327 32.81 17.13 -11.52
C PRO A 327 32.09 16.03 -10.73
N HIS A 328 31.01 15.51 -11.31
CA HIS A 328 30.10 14.52 -10.75
C HIS A 328 30.57 13.09 -11.02
N VAL A 329 31.86 12.81 -10.79
CA VAL A 329 32.58 11.58 -11.20
C VAL A 329 31.70 10.32 -11.22
N ARG A 330 31.29 9.90 -12.42
CA ARG A 330 30.50 8.67 -12.71
C ARG A 330 29.07 8.64 -12.14
N THR A 331 28.54 9.78 -11.72
CA THR A 331 27.18 9.96 -11.22
C THR A 331 26.44 11.02 -12.04
N HIS A 332 25.14 11.20 -11.75
CA HIS A 332 24.30 12.24 -12.35
C HIS A 332 24.17 12.13 -13.87
N LEU A 333 24.01 10.91 -14.39
CA LEU A 333 23.98 10.65 -15.84
C LEU A 333 22.82 11.33 -16.58
N MET A 334 21.74 11.67 -15.88
CA MET A 334 20.57 12.35 -16.43
C MET A 334 20.65 13.89 -16.30
N ASN A 335 21.77 14.41 -15.78
CA ASN A 335 21.94 15.85 -15.65
C ASN A 335 22.13 16.48 -17.06
N PRO A 336 21.34 17.50 -17.43
CA PRO A 336 21.41 18.15 -18.74
C PRO A 336 22.77 18.74 -19.12
N GLU A 337 23.63 19.02 -18.13
CA GLU A 337 24.99 19.52 -18.35
C GLU A 337 25.95 18.43 -18.87
N LEU A 338 25.59 17.15 -18.75
CA LEU A 338 26.37 16.05 -19.29
C LEU A 338 26.05 15.85 -20.79
N PRO A 339 27.05 15.93 -21.69
CA PRO A 339 26.84 15.59 -23.09
C PRO A 339 26.36 14.14 -23.26
N GLY A 340 25.24 13.94 -23.96
CA GLY A 340 24.64 12.61 -24.19
C GLY A 340 23.71 12.11 -23.08
N HIS A 341 23.35 12.97 -22.11
CA HIS A 341 22.40 12.63 -21.04
C HIS A 341 21.02 12.17 -21.53
N GLU A 342 20.63 12.56 -22.75
CA GLU A 342 19.36 12.21 -23.36
C GLU A 342 19.20 10.69 -23.50
N GLY A 343 20.28 10.00 -23.89
CA GLY A 343 20.32 8.55 -24.02
C GLY A 343 20.12 7.84 -22.68
N PHE A 344 20.77 8.35 -21.63
CA PHE A 344 20.61 7.83 -20.26
C PHE A 344 19.20 8.08 -19.73
N THR A 345 18.64 9.27 -19.98
CA THR A 345 17.28 9.62 -19.55
C THR A 345 16.23 8.74 -20.22
N GLN A 346 16.32 8.58 -21.54
CA GLN A 346 15.46 7.67 -22.30
C GLN A 346 15.56 6.24 -21.80
N LEU A 347 16.76 5.74 -21.53
CA LEU A 347 16.95 4.39 -21.02
C LEU A 347 16.28 4.21 -19.65
N TYR A 348 16.54 5.12 -18.70
CA TYR A 348 16.05 5.02 -17.33
C TYR A 348 14.51 4.97 -17.25
N PHE A 349 13.83 5.75 -18.08
CA PHE A 349 12.36 5.83 -18.11
C PHE A 349 11.70 4.86 -19.12
N SER A 350 12.49 4.07 -19.85
CA SER A 350 11.98 3.13 -20.86
C SER A 350 11.14 2.00 -20.25
N GLU A 351 10.18 1.50 -21.03
CA GLU A 351 9.45 0.28 -20.68
C GLU A 351 10.36 -0.96 -20.53
N ALA A 352 11.51 -0.99 -21.22
CA ALA A 352 12.46 -2.09 -21.08
C ALA A 352 12.98 -2.25 -19.64
N ILE A 353 13.20 -1.15 -18.93
CA ILE A 353 13.61 -1.16 -17.52
C ILE A 353 12.38 -1.14 -16.60
N LEU A 354 11.49 -0.16 -16.80
CA LEU A 354 10.39 0.07 -15.85
C LEU A 354 9.33 -1.03 -15.90
N GLY A 355 9.15 -1.71 -17.03
CA GLY A 355 8.31 -2.91 -17.14
C GLY A 355 8.81 -4.06 -16.27
N ILE A 356 10.12 -4.21 -16.09
CA ILE A 356 10.72 -5.19 -15.17
C ILE A 356 10.56 -4.71 -13.73
N VAL A 357 10.88 -3.45 -13.44
CA VAL A 357 10.72 -2.86 -12.10
C VAL A 357 9.29 -3.03 -11.59
N LYS A 358 8.28 -2.74 -12.40
CA LYS A 358 6.86 -2.93 -12.07
C LYS A 358 6.53 -4.38 -11.69
N GLN A 359 7.13 -5.35 -12.39
CA GLN A 359 6.97 -6.77 -12.07
C GLN A 359 7.66 -7.14 -10.74
N LEU A 360 8.85 -6.63 -10.49
CA LEU A 360 9.61 -6.92 -9.27
C LEU A 360 8.98 -6.28 -8.03
N LEU A 361 8.51 -5.03 -8.15
CA LEU A 361 7.85 -4.29 -7.06
C LEU A 361 6.34 -4.53 -6.96
N LYS A 362 5.76 -5.28 -7.92
CA LYS A 362 4.32 -5.56 -8.02
C LYS A 362 3.47 -4.28 -7.99
N CYS A 363 3.84 -3.28 -8.78
CA CYS A 363 3.22 -1.96 -8.78
C CYS A 363 2.96 -1.41 -10.19
N GLY A 364 2.17 -0.33 -10.28
CA GLY A 364 1.96 0.47 -11.50
C GLY A 364 2.87 1.69 -11.57
N ASP A 365 2.80 2.43 -12.69
CA ASP A 365 3.59 3.66 -12.92
C ASP A 365 3.28 4.73 -11.86
N GLU A 366 2.05 4.75 -11.36
CA GLU A 366 1.56 5.68 -10.34
C GLU A 366 2.26 5.51 -8.97
N HIS A 367 2.98 4.40 -8.79
CA HIS A 367 3.72 4.10 -7.58
C HIS A 367 5.24 4.28 -7.72
N LEU A 368 5.75 4.47 -8.94
CA LEU A 368 7.18 4.57 -9.19
C LEU A 368 7.71 5.94 -8.79
N VAL A 369 8.91 5.94 -8.22
CA VAL A 369 9.68 7.12 -7.82
C VAL A 369 11.05 7.03 -8.47
N MET A 370 11.50 8.10 -9.12
CA MET A 370 12.86 8.11 -9.67
C MET A 370 13.89 8.18 -8.53
N GLU A 371 15.00 7.48 -8.70
CA GLU A 371 16.11 7.46 -7.74
C GLU A 371 17.46 7.69 -8.45
N LEU A 372 18.50 6.96 -8.03
CA LEU A 372 19.87 7.15 -8.46
C LEU A 372 20.09 6.50 -9.83
N PHE A 373 20.87 7.17 -10.69
CA PHE A 373 21.37 6.58 -11.93
C PHE A 373 22.82 6.98 -12.21
N ASN A 374 23.71 6.01 -12.07
CA ASN A 374 25.15 6.15 -12.04
C ASN A 374 25.83 5.15 -13.00
N MET A 375 27.15 5.24 -13.10
CA MET A 375 27.96 4.34 -13.90
C MET A 375 29.12 3.76 -13.07
N LEU A 376 29.31 2.44 -13.18
CA LEU A 376 30.47 1.75 -12.63
C LEU A 376 31.46 1.50 -13.77
N VAL A 377 32.70 1.97 -13.62
CA VAL A 377 33.71 1.94 -14.69
C VAL A 377 34.95 1.14 -14.31
N ARG A 378 35.77 0.79 -15.30
CA ARG A 378 37.10 0.20 -15.10
C ARG A 378 37.96 1.09 -14.19
N PRO A 379 38.54 0.55 -13.10
CA PRO A 379 39.41 1.30 -12.20
C PRO A 379 40.84 1.41 -12.77
N GLU A 380 41.64 2.35 -12.27
CA GLU A 380 43.06 2.48 -12.65
C GLU A 380 43.92 1.35 -12.07
N LYS A 381 43.49 0.79 -10.93
CA LYS A 381 44.11 -0.35 -10.23
C LYS A 381 43.02 -1.30 -9.79
N ASP A 382 43.35 -2.57 -9.61
CA ASP A 382 42.38 -3.56 -9.15
C ASP A 382 41.70 -3.05 -7.86
N PHE A 383 40.38 -3.10 -7.84
CA PHE A 383 39.56 -2.53 -6.78
C PHE A 383 38.56 -3.58 -6.32
N GLU A 384 38.35 -3.66 -5.01
CA GLU A 384 37.36 -4.56 -4.44
C GLU A 384 36.56 -3.85 -3.35
N LEU A 385 35.30 -4.22 -3.24
CA LEU A 385 34.45 -3.92 -2.11
C LEU A 385 34.48 -5.09 -1.14
N ARG A 386 34.32 -4.78 0.16
CA ARG A 386 34.09 -5.79 1.19
C ARG A 386 32.75 -6.48 0.96
N TRP A 387 32.58 -7.68 1.51
CA TRP A 387 31.26 -8.32 1.60
C TRP A 387 30.30 -7.44 2.42
N HIS A 388 29.14 -7.12 1.86
CA HIS A 388 28.15 -6.27 2.51
C HIS A 388 26.72 -6.61 2.09
N ARG A 389 25.79 -5.98 2.81
CA ARG A 389 24.38 -5.80 2.46
C ARG A 389 24.14 -4.28 2.50
N ASP A 390 23.31 -3.75 1.62
CA ASP A 390 23.19 -2.30 1.46
C ASP A 390 22.54 -1.62 2.70
N ASP A 391 21.51 -2.24 3.30
CA ASP A 391 20.75 -1.63 4.41
C ASP A 391 21.05 -2.27 5.79
N ILE A 392 21.91 -3.29 5.83
CA ILE A 392 22.13 -4.11 7.04
C ILE A 392 23.63 -4.12 7.39
N PRO A 393 24.03 -3.48 8.50
CA PRO A 393 25.43 -3.44 8.96
C PRO A 393 26.05 -4.84 9.12
N ALA A 394 27.39 -4.91 9.01
CA ALA A 394 28.12 -6.17 9.19
C ALA A 394 28.01 -6.70 10.63
N GLU A 395 27.88 -5.79 11.59
CA GLU A 395 27.79 -6.03 13.02
C GLU A 395 26.38 -6.42 13.48
N ALA A 396 25.37 -6.32 12.60
CA ALA A 396 23.99 -6.63 12.92
C ALA A 396 23.85 -8.08 13.43
N MET A 397 23.11 -8.23 14.53
CA MET A 397 22.87 -9.55 15.14
C MET A 397 21.92 -10.38 14.25
N PRO A 398 21.97 -11.73 14.30
CA PRO A 398 21.14 -12.58 13.45
C PRO A 398 19.65 -12.22 13.48
N GLN A 399 19.10 -11.92 14.67
CA GLN A 399 17.71 -11.53 14.81
C GLN A 399 17.39 -10.20 14.11
N GLU A 400 18.29 -9.21 14.22
CA GLU A 400 18.16 -7.92 13.55
C GLU A 400 18.25 -8.07 12.03
N GLU A 401 19.14 -8.94 11.54
CA GLU A 401 19.22 -9.25 10.10
C GLU A 401 17.89 -9.83 9.61
N ILE A 402 17.34 -10.85 10.27
CA ILE A 402 16.05 -11.46 9.87
C ILE A 402 14.92 -10.43 9.90
N GLU A 403 14.84 -9.61 10.94
CA GLU A 403 13.82 -8.57 11.04
C GLU A 403 13.91 -7.57 9.87
N ARG A 404 15.12 -7.11 9.53
CA ARG A 404 15.33 -6.17 8.43
C ARG A 404 15.10 -6.82 7.05
N LEU A 405 15.54 -8.08 6.87
CA LEU A 405 15.34 -8.84 5.63
C LEU A 405 13.86 -9.18 5.38
N GLY A 406 13.06 -9.31 6.45
CA GLY A 406 11.62 -9.56 6.35
C GLY A 406 10.78 -8.32 5.99
N LYS A 407 11.38 -7.13 5.88
CA LYS A 407 10.67 -5.91 5.48
C LYS A 407 10.43 -5.90 3.96
N PRO A 408 9.29 -5.35 3.50
CA PRO A 408 9.03 -5.23 2.07
C PRO A 408 10.13 -4.43 1.34
N ALA A 409 10.50 -4.89 0.14
CA ALA A 409 11.40 -4.15 -0.73
C ALA A 409 10.65 -3.00 -1.41
N TYR A 410 11.08 -1.77 -1.15
CA TYR A 410 10.49 -0.56 -1.74
C TYR A 410 11.35 0.05 -2.86
N HIS A 411 12.32 -0.69 -3.37
CA HIS A 411 13.13 -0.26 -4.51
C HIS A 411 13.68 -1.47 -5.27
N ALA A 412 13.93 -1.27 -6.56
CA ALA A 412 14.59 -2.22 -7.41
C ALA A 412 15.90 -1.61 -7.92
N GLN A 413 17.03 -2.24 -7.60
CA GLN A 413 18.34 -1.84 -8.10
C GLN A 413 18.84 -2.80 -9.17
N TYR A 414 19.63 -2.26 -10.09
CA TYR A 414 20.12 -3.01 -11.23
C TYR A 414 21.52 -2.57 -11.69
N ASN A 415 22.19 -3.50 -12.36
CA ASN A 415 23.42 -3.28 -13.11
C ASN A 415 23.18 -3.68 -14.56
N PHE A 416 23.25 -2.72 -15.48
CA PHE A 416 23.10 -2.92 -16.91
C PHE A 416 24.46 -2.81 -17.62
N ALA A 417 24.93 -3.92 -18.19
CA ALA A 417 26.29 -4.07 -18.67
C ALA A 417 26.44 -3.60 -20.12
N LEU A 418 27.23 -2.55 -20.34
CA LEU A 418 27.54 -2.08 -21.71
C LEU A 418 28.74 -2.85 -22.31
N TRP A 419 29.59 -3.41 -21.46
CA TRP A 419 30.66 -4.36 -21.80
C TRP A 419 30.44 -5.65 -21.01
N GLU A 420 31.18 -6.70 -21.34
CA GLU A 420 31.16 -7.92 -20.54
C GLU A 420 31.52 -7.60 -19.08
N ASP A 421 30.68 -8.00 -18.13
CA ASP A 421 30.86 -7.70 -16.71
C ASP A 421 30.73 -8.97 -15.86
N ASP A 422 31.76 -9.24 -15.06
CA ASP A 422 31.84 -10.32 -14.08
C ASP A 422 32.25 -9.78 -12.70
N SER A 423 31.99 -8.49 -12.45
CA SER A 423 32.43 -7.80 -11.24
C SER A 423 31.53 -8.01 -10.03
N LEU A 424 30.25 -8.37 -10.24
CA LEU A 424 29.29 -8.61 -9.15
C LEU A 424 29.40 -10.06 -8.67
N ILE A 425 29.70 -10.23 -7.39
CA ILE A 425 29.79 -11.53 -6.72
C ILE A 425 28.76 -11.56 -5.60
N VAL A 426 27.94 -12.61 -5.57
CA VAL A 426 26.82 -12.75 -4.63
C VAL A 426 26.86 -14.10 -3.93
N VAL A 427 26.20 -14.19 -2.77
CA VAL A 427 25.81 -15.48 -2.17
C VAL A 427 24.31 -15.68 -2.37
N PRO A 428 23.88 -16.54 -3.33
CA PRO A 428 22.46 -16.72 -3.61
C PRO A 428 21.65 -17.16 -2.39
N GLY A 429 20.41 -16.70 -2.28
CA GLY A 429 19.51 -17.03 -1.16
C GLY A 429 19.84 -16.33 0.18
N SER A 430 20.98 -15.65 0.28
CA SER A 430 21.38 -14.94 1.51
C SER A 430 20.45 -13.78 1.86
N HIS A 431 19.69 -13.23 0.91
CA HIS A 431 18.66 -12.20 1.14
C HIS A 431 17.46 -12.69 1.97
N LYS A 432 17.33 -14.00 2.22
CA LYS A 432 16.22 -14.60 2.98
C LYS A 432 16.63 -15.18 4.33
N ARG A 433 17.90 -15.03 4.71
CA ARG A 433 18.45 -15.58 5.95
C ARG A 433 19.49 -14.64 6.55
N ALA A 434 19.71 -14.75 7.85
CA ALA A 434 20.87 -14.13 8.50
C ALA A 434 22.17 -14.68 7.91
N ARG A 435 23.26 -13.92 8.06
CA ARG A 435 24.61 -14.44 7.82
C ARG A 435 24.88 -15.66 8.70
N THR A 436 25.45 -16.69 8.10
CA THR A 436 25.99 -17.87 8.80
C THR A 436 27.22 -17.49 9.63
N ASP A 437 27.62 -18.36 10.55
CA ASP A 437 28.83 -18.14 11.34
C ASP A 437 30.09 -18.05 10.45
N VAL A 438 30.13 -18.77 9.33
CA VAL A 438 31.24 -18.68 8.39
C VAL A 438 31.27 -17.31 7.71
N GLU A 439 30.13 -16.84 7.19
CA GLU A 439 30.03 -15.52 6.54
C GLU A 439 30.32 -14.38 7.52
N ARG A 440 29.92 -14.52 8.79
CA ARG A 440 30.12 -13.51 9.83
C ARG A 440 31.58 -13.40 10.27
N ASN A 441 32.28 -14.54 10.35
CA ASN A 441 33.67 -14.60 10.79
C ASN A 441 34.68 -14.51 9.63
N ALA A 442 34.20 -14.41 8.39
CA ALA A 442 35.05 -14.26 7.22
C ALA A 442 35.82 -12.93 7.24
N ASP A 443 37.01 -12.92 6.62
CA ASP A 443 37.71 -11.67 6.34
C ASP A 443 36.81 -10.75 5.48
N PRO A 444 36.80 -9.42 5.69
CA PRO A 444 35.96 -8.51 4.91
C PRO A 444 36.14 -8.64 3.39
N PHE A 445 37.32 -9.06 2.93
CA PHE A 445 37.67 -9.28 1.53
C PHE A 445 37.91 -10.76 1.19
N GLU A 446 37.33 -11.67 1.99
CA GLU A 446 37.43 -13.11 1.77
C GLU A 446 37.12 -13.47 0.31
N LYS A 447 38.05 -14.18 -0.34
CA LYS A 447 37.99 -14.47 -1.77
C LYS A 447 37.04 -15.61 -2.09
N LYS A 448 36.78 -16.46 -1.10
CA LYS A 448 35.95 -17.66 -1.24
C LYS A 448 34.93 -17.73 -0.10
N MET A 449 33.79 -17.09 -0.33
CA MET A 449 32.61 -17.29 0.51
C MET A 449 31.90 -18.60 0.12
N PRO A 450 31.36 -19.37 1.08
CA PRO A 450 30.53 -20.53 0.77
C PRO A 450 29.42 -20.17 -0.21
N ASP A 451 29.20 -21.04 -1.20
CA ASP A 451 28.16 -20.91 -2.23
C ASP A 451 28.19 -19.60 -3.04
N GLN A 452 29.31 -18.86 -3.03
CA GLN A 452 29.42 -17.64 -3.82
C GLN A 452 29.27 -17.92 -5.33
N LEU A 453 28.68 -16.97 -6.03
CA LEU A 453 28.48 -17.00 -7.46
C LEU A 453 28.94 -15.67 -8.07
N ILE A 454 29.66 -15.76 -9.19
CA ILE A 454 30.03 -14.61 -10.01
C ILE A 454 28.91 -14.40 -11.05
N VAL A 455 28.25 -13.25 -10.99
CA VAL A 455 27.19 -12.91 -11.95
C VAL A 455 27.85 -12.44 -13.25
N LYS A 456 27.75 -13.25 -14.29
CA LYS A 456 28.30 -12.94 -15.62
C LYS A 456 27.24 -12.28 -16.51
N LEU A 457 27.57 -11.11 -17.03
CA LEU A 457 26.75 -10.30 -17.90
C LEU A 457 27.45 -10.11 -19.24
N ASP A 458 26.76 -10.47 -20.32
CA ASP A 458 27.17 -10.11 -21.66
C ASP A 458 26.74 -8.65 -21.96
N PRO A 459 27.34 -7.97 -22.95
CA PRO A 459 26.89 -6.65 -23.35
C PRO A 459 25.40 -6.63 -23.71
N GLY A 460 24.63 -5.72 -23.09
CA GLY A 460 23.19 -5.63 -23.24
C GLY A 460 22.40 -6.38 -22.15
N ASP A 461 23.05 -7.16 -21.29
CA ASP A 461 22.39 -7.81 -20.17
C ASP A 461 22.21 -6.85 -18.99
N ILE A 462 21.12 -7.04 -18.26
CA ILE A 462 20.85 -6.35 -17.00
C ILE A 462 20.65 -7.38 -15.88
N VAL A 463 21.23 -7.13 -14.71
CA VAL A 463 20.89 -7.87 -13.50
C VAL A 463 20.13 -6.96 -12.55
N PHE A 464 18.98 -7.43 -12.06
CA PHE A 464 18.34 -6.89 -10.88
C PHE A 464 18.70 -7.78 -9.69
N TYR A 465 19.00 -7.18 -8.55
CA TYR A 465 19.36 -7.95 -7.36
C TYR A 465 18.81 -7.28 -6.10
N ASN A 466 18.47 -8.11 -5.13
CA ASN A 466 18.03 -7.64 -3.82
C ASN A 466 19.20 -6.90 -3.17
N ASN A 467 18.98 -5.67 -2.73
CA ASN A 467 20.01 -4.82 -2.14
C ASN A 467 20.62 -5.42 -0.84
N ASN A 468 19.88 -6.33 -0.21
CA ASN A 468 20.34 -7.07 0.95
C ASN A 468 20.80 -8.49 0.63
N ILE A 469 20.96 -8.91 -0.63
CA ILE A 469 21.75 -10.11 -0.92
C ILE A 469 23.19 -9.86 -0.43
N LEU A 470 23.81 -10.84 0.24
CA LEU A 470 25.21 -10.71 0.63
C LEU A 470 26.07 -10.70 -0.64
N HIS A 471 26.74 -9.57 -0.88
CA HIS A 471 27.44 -9.37 -2.13
C HIS A 471 28.71 -8.54 -1.97
N ARG A 472 29.55 -8.57 -2.99
CA ARG A 472 30.71 -7.71 -3.15
C ARG A 472 30.97 -7.40 -4.62
N GLY A 473 31.73 -6.35 -4.87
CA GLY A 473 32.22 -6.00 -6.20
C GLY A 473 33.73 -6.22 -6.30
N ALA A 474 34.21 -6.90 -7.35
CA ALA A 474 35.63 -7.08 -7.63
C ALA A 474 35.95 -6.65 -9.07
N TYR A 475 36.86 -5.70 -9.22
CA TYR A 475 37.04 -4.92 -10.44
C TYR A 475 38.49 -5.09 -10.90
N SER A 476 38.67 -5.51 -12.14
CA SER A 476 40.00 -5.64 -12.75
C SER A 476 40.36 -4.36 -13.51
N ALA A 477 41.55 -3.82 -13.27
CA ALA A 477 42.08 -2.70 -14.06
C ALA A 477 42.43 -3.09 -15.51
N ARG A 478 42.42 -4.40 -15.82
CA ARG A 478 42.78 -4.96 -17.13
C ARG A 478 41.60 -5.21 -18.05
N LYS A 479 40.36 -5.18 -17.53
CA LYS A 479 39.14 -5.47 -18.28
C LYS A 479 38.31 -4.19 -18.42
N GLU A 480 37.98 -3.80 -19.65
CA GLU A 480 37.13 -2.64 -19.88
C GLU A 480 35.73 -2.89 -19.30
N ARG A 481 35.20 -1.89 -18.61
CA ARG A 481 33.95 -1.99 -17.88
C ARG A 481 33.27 -0.64 -17.91
N MET A 482 32.03 -0.64 -18.34
CA MET A 482 31.07 0.42 -18.05
C MET A 482 29.71 -0.26 -17.86
N THR A 483 29.18 -0.12 -16.64
CA THR A 483 27.94 -0.75 -16.22
C THR A 483 27.06 0.33 -15.63
N LEU A 484 25.90 0.56 -16.24
CA LEU A 484 24.93 1.54 -15.77
C LEU A 484 24.24 0.96 -14.52
N HIS A 485 24.44 1.61 -13.39
CA HIS A 485 23.89 1.22 -12.10
C HIS A 485 22.75 2.15 -11.75
N GLY A 486 21.54 1.62 -11.70
CA GLY A 486 20.34 2.39 -11.40
C GLY A 486 19.53 1.78 -10.29
N SER A 487 18.70 2.63 -9.68
CA SER A 487 17.64 2.20 -8.79
C SER A 487 16.36 2.93 -9.12
N VAL A 488 15.22 2.29 -8.86
CA VAL A 488 13.88 2.87 -8.96
C VAL A 488 13.14 2.55 -7.67
N GLY A 489 12.52 3.57 -7.08
CA GLY A 489 11.83 3.47 -5.81
C GLY A 489 10.32 3.31 -5.95
N HIS A 490 9.68 2.98 -4.83
CA HIS A 490 8.24 2.91 -4.66
C HIS A 490 7.77 4.02 -3.70
N VAL A 491 6.56 4.56 -3.89
CA VAL A 491 5.99 5.62 -3.03
C VAL A 491 5.88 5.24 -1.55
N ASN A 492 5.68 3.95 -1.25
CA ASN A 492 5.68 3.41 0.11
C ASN A 492 7.11 3.27 0.71
N GLY A 493 8.15 3.62 -0.03
CA GLY A 493 9.52 3.65 0.45
C GLY A 493 9.75 4.74 1.48
N SER A 494 10.87 4.64 2.22
CA SER A 494 11.16 5.58 3.30
C SER A 494 11.41 7.00 2.78
N ASN A 495 10.70 7.97 3.36
CA ASN A 495 10.95 9.41 3.26
C ASN A 495 12.44 9.76 3.46
N LEU A 496 13.14 9.04 4.36
CA LEU A 496 14.58 9.21 4.58
C LEU A 496 15.41 8.86 3.34
N ARG A 497 15.01 7.84 2.58
CA ARG A 497 15.68 7.42 1.34
C ARG A 497 15.43 8.42 0.23
N ALA A 498 14.20 8.88 0.03
CA ALA A 498 13.87 9.93 -0.96
C ALA A 498 14.71 11.20 -0.72
N ARG A 499 14.86 11.59 0.56
CA ARG A 499 15.73 12.69 0.95
C ARG A 499 17.22 12.37 0.69
N ASN A 500 17.71 11.17 1.01
CA ASN A 500 19.09 10.78 0.71
C ASN A 500 19.37 10.83 -0.80
N VAL A 501 18.43 10.38 -1.64
CA VAL A 501 18.54 10.49 -3.11
C VAL A 501 18.67 11.96 -3.53
N LEU A 502 17.83 12.84 -2.98
CA LEU A 502 17.89 14.28 -3.28
C LEU A 502 19.20 14.93 -2.76
N GLN A 503 19.67 14.55 -1.58
CA GLN A 503 20.88 15.08 -0.93
C GLN A 503 22.18 14.53 -1.54
N HIS A 504 22.20 13.31 -2.06
CA HIS A 504 23.31 12.73 -2.83
C HIS A 504 23.38 13.25 -4.28
N GLY A 505 22.78 14.42 -4.51
CA GLY A 505 23.08 15.29 -5.63
C GLY A 505 22.02 15.33 -6.71
N VAL A 506 20.91 14.58 -6.64
CA VAL A 506 19.79 14.70 -7.60
C VAL A 506 19.06 16.03 -7.40
N GLY A 507 18.91 16.50 -6.16
CA GLY A 507 18.12 17.69 -5.82
C GLY A 507 18.61 19.01 -6.44
N SER A 508 19.89 19.12 -6.84
CA SER A 508 20.44 20.35 -7.43
C SER A 508 20.15 20.51 -8.93
N TRP A 509 19.74 19.43 -9.62
CA TRP A 509 19.45 19.43 -11.06
C TRP A 509 18.14 18.73 -11.44
N VAL A 510 17.45 18.06 -10.52
CA VAL A 510 16.18 17.37 -10.79
C VAL A 510 15.12 18.30 -11.39
N ASP A 511 15.03 19.54 -10.90
CA ASP A 511 14.12 20.55 -11.44
C ASP A 511 14.51 21.01 -12.85
N LYS A 512 15.80 20.87 -13.18
CA LYS A 512 16.37 21.21 -14.49
C LYS A 512 16.27 20.08 -15.51
N CYS A 513 15.94 18.84 -15.08
CA CYS A 513 15.65 17.75 -16.01
C CYS A 513 14.50 18.16 -16.93
N ALA A 514 14.84 18.44 -18.19
CA ALA A 514 13.85 18.52 -19.24
C ALA A 514 13.63 17.10 -19.78
N PHE A 515 12.38 16.67 -19.84
CA PHE A 515 11.98 15.40 -20.46
C PHE A 515 11.47 15.60 -21.90
N GLY A 516 11.92 16.66 -22.57
CA GLY A 516 11.46 17.03 -23.92
C GLY A 516 11.83 16.00 -25.00
N GLN A 517 12.87 15.22 -24.75
CA GLN A 517 13.36 14.09 -25.55
C GLN A 517 12.55 12.81 -25.37
N LEU A 518 11.64 12.77 -24.39
CA LEU A 518 10.68 11.67 -24.19
C LEU A 518 9.35 12.03 -24.87
N ALA A 519 8.63 11.03 -25.37
CA ALA A 519 7.36 11.22 -26.06
C ALA A 519 6.21 10.52 -25.33
N GLY A 520 4.99 11.06 -25.47
CA GLY A 520 3.76 10.41 -25.00
C GLY A 520 3.80 9.98 -23.54
N GLU A 521 3.52 8.70 -23.30
CA GLU A 521 3.42 8.11 -21.96
C GLU A 521 4.75 8.10 -21.20
N GLU A 522 5.88 7.91 -21.87
CA GLU A 522 7.20 7.91 -21.21
C GLU A 522 7.51 9.27 -20.59
N ARG A 523 7.15 10.35 -21.29
CA ARG A 523 7.31 11.71 -20.78
C ARG A 523 6.40 11.97 -19.59
N HIS A 524 5.15 11.54 -19.69
CA HIS A 524 4.18 11.70 -18.60
C HIS A 524 4.67 10.99 -17.34
N ARG A 525 5.08 9.73 -17.47
CA ARG A 525 5.66 8.93 -16.39
C ARG A 525 6.88 9.57 -15.77
N ALA A 526 7.84 10.03 -16.59
CA ALA A 526 9.07 10.64 -16.08
C ALA A 526 8.77 11.89 -15.24
N GLU A 527 7.82 12.71 -15.70
CA GLU A 527 7.37 13.89 -14.99
C GLU A 527 6.70 13.54 -13.65
N GLU A 528 5.81 12.54 -13.64
CA GLU A 528 5.17 12.10 -12.40
C GLU A 528 6.14 11.47 -11.41
N MET A 529 7.06 10.61 -11.86
CA MET A 529 8.11 10.02 -11.02
C MET A 529 9.01 11.08 -10.39
N ARG A 530 9.31 12.15 -11.15
CA ARG A 530 10.05 13.31 -10.66
C ARG A 530 9.26 14.07 -9.59
N GLN A 531 7.99 14.36 -9.85
CA GLN A 531 7.13 15.08 -8.91
C GLN A 531 7.00 14.33 -7.59
N ARG A 532 6.82 13.00 -7.63
CA ARG A 532 6.77 12.16 -6.43
C ARG A 532 8.08 12.19 -5.64
N LEU A 533 9.24 12.16 -6.31
CA LEU A 533 10.53 12.31 -5.62
C LEU A 533 10.63 13.65 -4.88
N VAL A 534 10.25 14.75 -5.54
CA VAL A 534 10.27 16.10 -4.96
C VAL A 534 9.31 16.19 -3.76
N GLN A 535 8.10 15.65 -3.91
CA GLN A 535 7.09 15.61 -2.84
C GLN A 535 7.61 14.85 -1.62
N LEU A 536 8.06 13.61 -1.79
CA LEU A 536 8.60 12.76 -0.70
C LEU A 536 9.79 13.44 0.00
N GLY A 537 10.64 14.12 -0.76
CA GLY A 537 11.75 14.91 -0.22
C GLY A 537 11.32 16.07 0.66
N SER A 538 10.27 16.79 0.26
CA SER A 538 9.78 17.99 0.94
C SER A 538 9.07 17.69 2.28
N GLU A 539 8.44 16.52 2.40
CA GLU A 539 7.68 16.11 3.59
C GLU A 539 8.58 15.62 4.75
N SER A 540 9.91 15.55 4.57
CA SER A 540 10.83 14.77 5.44
C SER A 540 11.60 15.52 6.54
N GLY A 541 11.60 16.86 6.62
CA GLY A 541 12.36 17.62 7.64
C GLY A 541 13.92 17.47 7.57
N GLN A 542 14.66 18.13 8.47
CA GLN A 542 16.15 18.14 8.49
C GLN A 542 16.77 17.13 9.47
N VAL A 543 17.57 16.14 9.02
CA VAL A 543 18.65 15.51 9.85
C VAL A 543 19.78 14.84 9.03
N GLY A 544 21.05 15.18 9.32
CA GLY A 544 22.25 14.31 9.40
C GLY A 544 22.63 13.30 8.30
N TYR A 545 23.82 13.49 7.73
CA TYR A 545 24.54 12.55 6.86
C TYR A 545 24.94 11.25 7.59
N SER A 546 24.86 10.10 6.92
CA SER A 546 25.61 8.89 7.29
C SER A 546 26.41 8.41 6.08
N LEU A 547 27.70 8.73 6.07
CA LEU A 547 28.69 8.10 5.19
C LEU A 547 29.60 7.25 6.07
N GLN A 548 29.23 5.97 6.23
CA GLN A 548 30.19 4.90 6.55
C GLN A 548 29.91 3.75 5.58
N GLY A 549 30.37 3.92 4.34
CA GLY A 549 30.51 2.86 3.34
C GLY A 549 31.91 2.28 3.39
#